data_AF-A0A8B8I9N5-F1
#
_entry.id   AF-A0A8B8I9N5-F1
#
_cell.length_a   1.000
_cell.length_b   1.000
_cell.length_c   1.000
_cell.angle_alpha   90.00
_cell.angle_beta   90.00
_cell.angle_gamma   90.00
#
_symmetry.space_group_name_H-M   'P 1'
#
loop_
_entity.id
_entity.type
_entity.pdbx_description
1 polymer ?
#
loop_
_entity_poly.entity_id
_entity_poly.type
_entity_poly.pdbx_seq_one_letter_code
_entity_poly.pdbx_strand_id
1 'polypeptide(L)'
;MFSPKFMFVIFTLLISECVPRSIEEDDESFLTPPKYTKYDDLVTLFNKLEASYPELAKVYSIGKSVEGRRLLVIQISEGVKQIHPDRPSFKYVANMHGDESVGRELVIYLAQYLLLNYGKDDRLTKLVNSTDIHLMPSLNPDGFEASKEGDCESLKDYVGRSNARGVDLNRDFPDQFDKKKSNDDEYLFGGRQPETAALMRWVLSKQFTLSGNLHGGAVVASYPYDDS
;
A
#
# COMPACT_ATOMS: atom_id res chain seq x y z
N MET A 1 56.32 53.26 32.98
CA MET A 1 54.87 53.60 33.00
C MET A 1 54.21 52.77 31.92
N PHE A 2 53.61 51.64 32.28
CA PHE A 2 52.99 50.71 31.32
C PHE A 2 51.55 51.14 31.03
N SER A 3 51.21 51.32 29.75
CA SER A 3 49.84 51.59 29.30
C SER A 3 49.18 50.27 28.87
N PRO A 4 48.01 49.89 29.39
CA PRO A 4 47.30 48.71 28.91
C PRO A 4 46.46 49.08 27.68
N LYS A 5 46.68 48.36 26.57
CA LYS A 5 45.76 48.37 25.43
C LYS A 5 44.58 47.45 25.75
N PHE A 6 43.39 48.01 25.89
CA PHE A 6 42.15 47.24 25.93
C PHE A 6 41.79 46.79 24.50
N MET A 7 41.71 45.48 24.29
CA MET A 7 41.23 44.87 23.06
C MET A 7 39.75 44.52 23.27
N PHE A 8 38.85 45.25 22.60
CA PHE A 8 37.42 44.91 22.55
C PHE A 8 37.23 43.78 21.53
N VAL A 9 36.85 42.60 21.99
CA VAL A 9 36.42 41.49 21.14
C VAL A 9 34.90 41.61 20.98
N ILE A 10 34.45 41.96 19.78
CA ILE A 10 33.03 41.96 19.44
C ILE A 10 32.66 40.52 19.07
N PHE A 11 31.88 39.86 19.92
CA PHE A 11 31.19 38.62 19.56
C PHE A 11 29.98 38.99 18.68
N THR A 12 30.08 38.76 17.38
CA THR A 12 28.92 38.74 16.50
C THR A 12 28.12 37.48 16.81
N LEU A 13 27.01 37.66 17.54
CA LEU A 13 25.98 36.64 17.68
C LEU A 13 25.34 36.45 16.29
N LEU A 14 25.67 35.35 15.61
CA LEU A 14 24.89 34.90 14.46
C LEU A 14 23.55 34.37 15.00
N ILE A 15 22.57 35.26 15.08
CA ILE A 15 21.18 34.86 15.22
C ILE A 15 20.84 34.21 13.87
N SER A 16 20.88 32.88 13.82
CA SER A 16 20.19 32.15 12.77
C SER A 16 18.72 32.49 12.93
N GLU A 17 18.20 33.35 12.07
CA GLU A 17 16.77 33.58 11.98
C GLU A 17 16.12 32.21 11.81
N CYS A 18 15.42 31.75 12.85
CA CYS A 18 14.45 30.67 12.71
C CYS A 18 13.36 31.24 11.81
N VAL A 19 13.56 31.13 10.50
CA VAL A 19 12.48 31.30 9.54
C VAL A 19 11.40 30.31 9.98
N PRO A 20 10.20 30.75 10.38
CA PRO A 20 9.11 29.83 10.63
C PRO A 20 8.93 29.04 9.34
N ARG A 21 9.17 27.73 9.40
CA ARG A 21 8.83 26.82 8.31
C ARG A 21 7.33 27.00 8.09
N SER A 22 6.96 27.63 6.98
CA SER A 22 5.58 27.57 6.53
C SER A 22 5.24 26.09 6.43
N ILE A 23 4.28 25.65 7.24
CA ILE A 23 3.65 24.36 7.01
C ILE A 23 2.91 24.59 5.68
N GLU A 24 3.52 24.18 4.57
CA GLU A 24 2.72 23.95 3.37
C GLU A 24 1.71 22.87 3.76
N GLU A 25 0.42 23.21 3.72
CA GLU A 25 -0.63 22.22 3.94
C GLU A 25 -0.44 21.07 2.96
N ASP A 26 -0.59 19.84 3.47
CA ASP A 26 -0.50 18.65 2.63
C ASP A 26 -1.51 18.73 1.48
N ASP A 27 -1.10 18.33 0.30
CA ASP A 27 -1.98 18.18 -0.85
C ASP A 27 -2.86 16.95 -0.66
N GLU A 28 -4.13 17.21 -0.34
CA GLU A 28 -5.21 16.22 -0.20
C GLU A 28 -6.29 16.40 -1.27
N SER A 29 -5.93 16.96 -2.44
CA SER A 29 -6.87 17.22 -3.54
C SER A 29 -7.64 15.97 -4.01
N PHE A 30 -7.07 14.78 -3.80
CA PHE A 30 -7.68 13.49 -4.09
C PHE A 30 -8.91 13.14 -3.23
N LEU A 31 -9.19 13.89 -2.15
CA LEU A 31 -10.39 13.69 -1.32
C LEU A 31 -11.65 14.29 -1.94
N THR A 32 -11.56 15.12 -2.99
CA THR A 32 -12.70 15.89 -3.50
C THR A 32 -12.93 15.75 -5.02
N PRO A 33 -14.12 15.29 -5.46
CA PRO A 33 -15.18 14.66 -4.68
C PRO A 33 -14.79 13.22 -4.27
N PRO A 34 -15.17 12.76 -3.06
CA PRO A 34 -14.92 11.38 -2.66
C PRO A 34 -15.79 10.42 -3.47
N LYS A 35 -15.18 9.36 -4.00
CA LYS A 35 -15.86 8.26 -4.71
C LYS A 35 -15.06 6.98 -4.60
N TYR A 36 -15.74 5.84 -4.74
CA TYR A 36 -15.07 4.56 -4.93
C TYR A 36 -14.48 4.45 -6.34
N THR A 37 -13.23 4.02 -6.42
CA THR A 37 -12.44 3.94 -7.65
C THR A 37 -12.66 2.60 -8.34
N LYS A 38 -13.40 2.62 -9.46
CA LYS A 38 -13.61 1.46 -10.34
C LYS A 38 -12.29 0.94 -10.93
N TYR A 39 -12.26 -0.32 -11.36
CA TYR A 39 -11.03 -0.96 -11.83
C TYR A 39 -10.34 -0.21 -12.97
N ASP A 40 -11.08 0.25 -13.99
CA ASP A 40 -10.48 0.98 -15.12
C ASP A 40 -9.98 2.39 -14.71
N ASP A 41 -10.68 3.03 -13.77
CA ASP A 41 -10.23 4.29 -13.15
C ASP A 41 -8.93 4.08 -12.36
N LEU A 42 -8.82 2.96 -11.63
CA LEU A 42 -7.62 2.60 -10.88
C LEU A 42 -6.42 2.37 -11.81
N VAL A 43 -6.62 1.64 -12.91
CA VAL A 43 -5.59 1.42 -13.94
C VAL A 43 -5.10 2.76 -14.48
N THR A 44 -6.05 3.65 -14.83
CA THR A 44 -5.74 4.98 -15.37
C THR A 44 -4.99 5.83 -14.36
N LEU A 45 -5.43 5.84 -13.10
CA LEU A 45 -4.79 6.58 -12.02
C LEU A 45 -3.36 6.10 -11.77
N PHE A 46 -3.14 4.79 -11.68
CA PHE A 46 -1.82 4.22 -11.43
C PHE A 46 -0.85 4.53 -12.57
N ASN A 47 -1.28 4.40 -13.83
CA ASN A 47 -0.47 4.79 -14.98
C ASN A 47 -0.11 6.28 -14.94
N LYS A 48 -1.06 7.15 -14.54
CA LYS A 48 -0.82 8.59 -14.39
C LYS A 48 0.20 8.89 -13.29
N LEU A 49 0.10 8.22 -12.14
CA LEU A 49 1.02 8.38 -11.01
C LEU A 49 2.44 7.94 -11.39
N GLU A 50 2.60 6.78 -12.01
CA GLU A 50 3.91 6.31 -12.52
C GLU A 50 4.52 7.29 -13.52
N ALA A 51 3.72 7.81 -14.46
CA ALA A 51 4.19 8.78 -15.44
C ALA A 51 4.58 10.14 -14.84
N SER A 52 3.88 10.57 -13.78
CA SER A 52 4.11 11.85 -13.12
C SER A 52 5.27 11.80 -12.12
N TYR A 53 5.55 10.62 -11.56
CA TYR A 53 6.59 10.39 -10.56
C TYR A 53 7.52 9.22 -10.93
N PRO A 54 8.18 9.24 -12.10
CA PRO A 54 8.90 8.09 -12.64
C PRO A 54 10.13 7.66 -11.83
N GLU A 55 10.65 8.52 -10.95
CA GLU A 55 11.76 8.19 -10.04
C GLU A 55 11.30 7.68 -8.66
N LEU A 56 10.00 7.80 -8.35
CA LEU A 56 9.44 7.42 -7.06
C LEU A 56 8.42 6.27 -7.17
N ALA A 57 7.65 6.22 -8.25
CA ALA A 57 6.55 5.30 -8.46
C ALA A 57 6.84 4.28 -9.55
N LYS A 58 6.48 3.02 -9.30
CA LYS A 58 6.51 1.95 -10.30
C LYS A 58 5.29 1.06 -10.16
N VAL A 59 4.54 0.88 -11.24
CA VAL A 59 3.33 0.06 -11.25
C VAL A 59 3.63 -1.30 -11.88
N TYR A 60 3.18 -2.37 -11.23
CA TYR A 60 3.34 -3.72 -11.74
C TYR A 60 2.13 -4.60 -11.40
N SER A 61 2.07 -5.77 -12.04
CA SER A 61 1.02 -6.77 -11.82
C SER A 61 1.64 -7.99 -11.18
N ILE A 62 1.03 -8.53 -10.12
CA ILE A 62 1.48 -9.80 -9.51
C ILE A 62 0.83 -11.04 -10.13
N GLY A 63 -0.22 -10.82 -10.92
CA GLY A 63 -0.98 -11.86 -11.61
C GLY A 63 -2.21 -11.28 -12.27
N LYS A 64 -3.19 -12.14 -12.52
CA LYS A 64 -4.53 -11.78 -12.99
C LYS A 64 -5.58 -12.48 -12.15
N SER A 65 -6.75 -11.86 -12.02
CA SER A 65 -7.95 -12.48 -11.43
C SER A 65 -8.55 -13.54 -12.35
N VAL A 66 -9.61 -14.21 -11.90
CA VAL A 66 -10.39 -15.17 -12.69
C VAL A 66 -10.91 -14.56 -13.99
N GLU A 67 -11.44 -13.35 -13.97
CA GLU A 67 -11.95 -12.63 -15.15
C GLU A 67 -10.85 -11.90 -15.94
N GLY A 68 -9.58 -12.08 -15.57
CA GLY A 68 -8.44 -11.57 -16.32
C GLY A 68 -8.02 -10.13 -15.99
N ARG A 69 -8.60 -9.52 -14.94
CA ARG A 69 -8.17 -8.20 -14.44
C ARG A 69 -6.79 -8.33 -13.80
N ARG A 70 -5.91 -7.37 -14.06
CA ARG A 70 -4.54 -7.33 -13.51
C ARG A 70 -4.60 -7.06 -12.01
N LEU A 71 -3.81 -7.82 -11.25
CA LEU A 71 -3.65 -7.62 -9.82
C LEU A 71 -2.55 -6.56 -9.59
N LEU A 72 -2.98 -5.30 -9.57
CA LEU A 72 -2.10 -4.13 -9.61
C LEU A 72 -1.50 -3.80 -8.26
N VAL A 73 -0.21 -3.45 -8.28
CA VAL A 73 0.56 -2.93 -7.15
C VAL A 73 1.29 -1.67 -7.61
N ILE A 74 1.27 -0.62 -6.79
CA ILE A 74 2.17 0.53 -6.94
C ILE A 74 3.28 0.43 -5.88
N GLN A 75 4.53 0.40 -6.33
CA GLN A 75 5.70 0.58 -5.48
C GLN A 75 6.04 2.06 -5.39
N ILE A 76 6.25 2.56 -4.18
CA ILE A 76 6.69 3.92 -3.90
C ILE A 76 7.99 3.84 -3.09
N SER A 77 9.08 4.36 -3.64
CA SER A 77 10.41 4.38 -3.00
C SER A 77 11.31 5.39 -3.71
N GLU A 78 12.21 6.05 -2.98
CA GLU A 78 13.22 6.91 -3.61
C GLU A 78 14.14 6.08 -4.51
N GLY A 79 14.29 6.47 -5.79
CA GLY A 79 15.10 5.71 -6.74
C GLY A 79 14.49 4.35 -7.08
N VAL A 80 13.17 4.30 -7.30
CA VAL A 80 12.35 3.07 -7.50
C VAL A 80 12.83 2.13 -8.63
N LYS A 81 13.69 2.62 -9.52
CA LYS A 81 14.30 1.86 -10.62
C LYS A 81 15.44 0.95 -10.17
N GLN A 82 15.96 1.13 -8.96
CA GLN A 82 17.06 0.39 -8.40
C GLN A 82 16.58 -0.49 -7.23
N ILE A 83 17.37 -1.51 -6.88
CA ILE A 83 17.13 -2.33 -5.68
C ILE A 83 17.96 -1.71 -4.56
N HIS A 84 17.34 -1.53 -3.38
CA HIS A 84 17.98 -1.00 -2.18
C HIS A 84 17.96 -2.05 -1.06
N PRO A 85 18.96 -2.95 -0.98
CA PRO A 85 18.94 -4.10 -0.06
C PRO A 85 18.91 -3.72 1.43
N ASP A 86 19.29 -2.50 1.77
CA ASP A 86 19.31 -1.94 3.11
C ASP A 86 17.96 -1.37 3.55
N ARG A 87 17.00 -1.21 2.62
CA ARG A 87 15.66 -0.68 2.92
C ARG A 87 14.65 -1.81 3.18
N PRO A 88 13.88 -1.77 4.28
CA PRO A 88 12.81 -2.73 4.50
C PRO A 88 11.71 -2.59 3.43
N SER A 89 11.22 -3.72 2.93
CA SER A 89 10.01 -3.75 2.11
C SER A 89 8.77 -3.86 3.00
N PHE A 90 7.83 -2.94 2.82
CA PHE A 90 6.53 -2.91 3.49
C PHE A 90 5.40 -3.15 2.46
N LYS A 91 4.31 -3.81 2.87
CA LYS A 91 3.11 -3.88 2.02
C LYS A 91 1.78 -3.68 2.75
N TYR A 92 0.85 -3.02 2.04
CA TYR A 92 -0.57 -3.13 2.31
C TYR A 92 -1.27 -3.86 1.18
N VAL A 93 -2.15 -4.79 1.56
CA VAL A 93 -3.14 -5.40 0.68
C VAL A 93 -4.52 -5.04 1.20
N ALA A 94 -5.45 -4.72 0.32
CA ALA A 94 -6.83 -4.43 0.70
C ALA A 94 -7.80 -5.18 -0.21
N ASN A 95 -9.07 -5.21 0.21
CA ASN A 95 -10.19 -5.62 -0.62
C ASN A 95 -9.97 -7.01 -1.25
N MET A 96 -9.51 -7.95 -0.41
CA MET A 96 -9.53 -9.37 -0.73
C MET A 96 -10.94 -9.95 -0.64
N HIS A 97 -11.77 -9.40 0.23
CA HIS A 97 -13.22 -9.44 0.09
C HIS A 97 -13.64 -8.21 -0.72
N GLY A 98 -14.27 -8.44 -1.87
CA GLY A 98 -14.55 -7.38 -2.84
C GLY A 98 -15.58 -6.34 -2.35
N ASP A 99 -16.45 -6.72 -1.43
CA ASP A 99 -17.47 -5.86 -0.80
C ASP A 99 -16.94 -5.05 0.40
N GLU A 100 -15.72 -5.34 0.87
CA GLU A 100 -15.05 -4.58 1.93
C GLU A 100 -14.18 -3.47 1.32
N SER A 101 -14.82 -2.36 0.94
CA SER A 101 -14.26 -1.38 0.00
C SER A 101 -13.51 -0.20 0.62
N VAL A 102 -13.69 0.12 1.91
CA VAL A 102 -13.03 1.30 2.53
C VAL A 102 -11.50 1.18 2.50
N GLY A 103 -10.96 0.01 2.83
CA GLY A 103 -9.52 -0.25 2.79
C GLY A 103 -8.91 -0.05 1.40
N ARG A 104 -9.66 -0.35 0.33
CA ARG A 104 -9.24 -0.13 -1.07
C ARG A 104 -8.96 1.34 -1.32
N GLU A 105 -9.92 2.21 -1.02
CA GLU A 105 -9.77 3.65 -1.26
C GLU A 105 -8.70 4.27 -0.37
N LEU A 106 -8.59 3.84 0.90
CA LEU A 106 -7.52 4.30 1.78
C LEU A 106 -6.12 3.97 1.23
N VAL A 107 -5.92 2.79 0.62
CA VAL A 107 -4.65 2.42 -0.02
C VAL A 107 -4.40 3.27 -1.28
N ILE A 108 -5.45 3.60 -2.04
CA ILE A 108 -5.36 4.49 -3.22
C ILE A 108 -5.00 5.92 -2.80
N TYR A 109 -5.64 6.42 -1.74
CA TYR A 109 -5.34 7.73 -1.17
C TYR A 109 -3.94 7.78 -0.58
N LEU A 110 -3.50 6.74 0.12
CA LEU A 110 -2.13 6.66 0.63
C LEU A 110 -1.10 6.74 -0.50
N ALA A 111 -1.34 6.08 -1.64
CA ALA A 111 -0.45 6.18 -2.79
C ALA A 111 -0.33 7.62 -3.33
N GLN A 112 -1.46 8.32 -3.45
CA GLN A 112 -1.48 9.72 -3.89
C GLN A 112 -0.84 10.65 -2.86
N TYR A 113 -1.18 10.49 -1.59
CA TYR A 113 -0.67 11.29 -0.48
C TYR A 113 0.86 11.20 -0.34
N LEU A 114 1.43 9.98 -0.45
CA LEU A 114 2.88 9.79 -0.41
C LEU A 114 3.59 10.50 -1.57
N LEU A 115 3.02 10.47 -2.77
CA LEU A 115 3.64 11.05 -3.97
C LEU A 115 3.47 12.58 -4.04
N LEU A 116 2.27 13.09 -3.75
CA LEU A 116 1.95 14.52 -3.82
C LEU A 116 2.67 15.35 -2.75
N ASN A 117 3.01 14.72 -1.62
CA ASN A 117 3.64 15.38 -0.46
C ASN A 117 5.11 15.00 -0.26
N TYR A 118 5.67 14.16 -1.14
CA TYR A 118 7.11 13.91 -1.16
C TYR A 118 7.87 15.21 -1.47
N GLY A 119 8.88 15.53 -0.65
CA GLY A 119 9.65 16.77 -0.72
C GLY A 119 9.00 17.98 -0.04
N LYS A 120 7.72 17.88 0.37
CA LYS A 120 6.99 18.93 1.11
C LYS A 120 6.94 18.60 2.61
N ASP A 121 6.47 17.40 2.94
CA ASP A 121 6.44 16.88 4.30
C ASP A 121 7.73 16.07 4.58
N ASP A 122 8.49 16.49 5.59
CA ASP A 122 9.75 15.85 5.99
C ASP A 122 9.59 14.40 6.48
N ARG A 123 8.50 14.11 7.18
CA ARG A 123 8.20 12.77 7.72
C ARG A 123 7.88 11.82 6.58
N LEU A 124 7.06 12.23 5.62
CA LEU A 124 6.73 11.43 4.43
C LEU A 124 7.96 11.24 3.54
N THR A 125 8.74 12.29 3.34
CA THR A 125 10.00 12.23 2.58
C THR A 125 10.97 11.23 3.22
N LYS A 126 11.17 11.29 4.55
CA LYS A 126 11.99 10.31 5.27
C LYS A 126 11.46 8.89 5.13
N LEU A 127 10.14 8.71 5.19
CA LEU A 127 9.50 7.40 5.04
C LEU A 127 9.79 6.80 3.65
N VAL A 128 9.55 7.57 2.57
CA VAL A 128 9.81 7.13 1.18
C VAL A 128 11.30 6.92 0.89
N ASN A 129 12.19 7.69 1.51
CA ASN A 129 13.64 7.53 1.36
C ASN A 129 14.20 6.28 2.04
N SER A 130 13.49 5.73 3.02
CA SER A 130 14.01 4.65 3.87
C SER A 130 13.25 3.33 3.73
N THR A 131 12.13 3.30 2.99
CA THR A 131 11.24 2.13 2.94
C THR A 131 10.79 1.87 1.51
N ASP A 132 10.85 0.60 1.08
CA ASP A 132 10.22 0.15 -0.17
C ASP A 132 8.74 -0.16 0.09
N ILE A 133 7.85 0.79 -0.24
CA ILE A 133 6.43 0.70 0.08
C ILE A 133 5.67 0.09 -1.10
N HIS A 134 4.94 -1.00 -0.87
CA HIS A 134 4.12 -1.67 -1.88
C HIS A 134 2.64 -1.62 -1.52
N LEU A 135 1.83 -1.00 -2.37
CA LEU A 135 0.42 -0.77 -2.12
C LEU A 135 -0.42 -1.52 -3.16
N MET A 136 -1.21 -2.48 -2.68
CA MET A 136 -2.15 -3.29 -3.48
C MET A 136 -3.59 -2.98 -3.07
N PRO A 137 -4.30 -2.09 -3.79
CA PRO A 137 -5.64 -1.68 -3.40
C PRO A 137 -6.69 -2.80 -3.44
N SER A 138 -6.50 -3.82 -4.28
CA SER A 138 -7.50 -4.86 -4.49
C SER A 138 -6.86 -6.18 -4.92
N LEU A 139 -6.97 -7.18 -4.04
CA LEU A 139 -6.67 -8.57 -4.37
C LEU A 139 -7.82 -9.25 -5.11
N ASN A 140 -9.06 -8.81 -4.88
CA ASN A 140 -10.25 -9.34 -5.52
C ASN A 140 -10.98 -8.28 -6.38
N PRO A 141 -10.41 -7.88 -7.54
CA PRO A 141 -11.03 -6.88 -8.39
C PRO A 141 -12.34 -7.37 -9.02
N ASP A 142 -12.51 -8.69 -9.20
CA ASP A 142 -13.74 -9.26 -9.76
C ASP A 142 -14.89 -9.16 -8.75
N GLY A 143 -14.64 -9.53 -7.49
CA GLY A 143 -15.60 -9.37 -6.40
C GLY A 143 -15.98 -7.90 -6.18
N PHE A 144 -15.00 -6.98 -6.24
CA PHE A 144 -15.29 -5.55 -6.12
C PHE A 144 -16.23 -5.04 -7.22
N GLU A 145 -16.01 -5.45 -8.47
CA GLU A 145 -16.90 -5.05 -9.58
C GLU A 145 -18.29 -5.71 -9.51
N ALA A 146 -18.40 -6.88 -8.89
CA ALA A 146 -19.67 -7.55 -8.61
C ALA A 146 -20.40 -7.01 -7.37
N SER A 147 -19.72 -6.22 -6.53
CA SER A 147 -20.28 -5.65 -5.31
C SER A 147 -21.13 -4.40 -5.60
N LYS A 148 -21.98 -4.04 -4.63
CA LYS A 148 -22.88 -2.88 -4.74
C LYS A 148 -22.57 -1.85 -3.66
N GLU A 149 -22.25 -0.64 -4.10
CA GLU A 149 -22.02 0.49 -3.21
C GLU A 149 -23.29 0.83 -2.40
N GLY A 150 -23.10 1.20 -1.14
CA GLY A 150 -24.16 1.59 -0.21
C GLY A 150 -24.70 0.44 0.64
N ASP A 151 -24.38 -0.80 0.30
CA ASP A 151 -24.74 -1.96 1.13
C ASP A 151 -23.67 -2.18 2.22
N CYS A 152 -24.08 -2.13 3.49
CA CYS A 152 -23.17 -2.33 4.64
C CYS A 152 -22.92 -3.81 4.92
N GLU A 153 -23.86 -4.67 4.54
CA GLU A 153 -23.78 -6.12 4.66
C GLU A 153 -23.49 -6.73 3.29
N SER A 154 -22.83 -7.88 3.25
CA SER A 154 -22.65 -8.64 2.01
C SER A 154 -23.99 -8.93 1.35
N LEU A 155 -23.99 -8.94 0.01
CA LEU A 155 -25.17 -9.35 -0.75
C LEU A 155 -25.55 -10.81 -0.44
N LYS A 156 -26.77 -11.19 -0.84
CA LYS A 156 -27.23 -12.57 -0.74
C LYS A 156 -26.20 -13.52 -1.37
N ASP A 157 -25.96 -14.65 -0.69
CA ASP A 157 -24.98 -15.66 -1.09
C ASP A 157 -23.52 -15.15 -1.14
N TYR A 158 -23.24 -14.05 -0.43
CA TYR A 158 -21.91 -13.41 -0.35
C TYR A 158 -21.36 -12.99 -1.72
N VAL A 159 -22.25 -12.62 -2.66
CA VAL A 159 -21.85 -12.07 -3.95
C VAL A 159 -21.03 -10.79 -3.73
N GLY A 160 -19.86 -10.73 -4.36
CA GLY A 160 -18.93 -9.61 -4.22
C GLY A 160 -17.86 -9.83 -3.15
N ARG A 161 -18.18 -10.53 -2.05
CA ARG A 161 -17.19 -10.94 -1.04
C ARG A 161 -16.17 -11.90 -1.65
N SER A 162 -16.67 -13.01 -2.19
CA SER A 162 -15.86 -14.04 -2.84
C SER A 162 -15.31 -13.57 -4.19
N ASN A 163 -14.33 -14.29 -4.75
CA ASN A 163 -13.89 -14.03 -6.12
C ASN A 163 -14.94 -14.49 -7.16
N ALA A 164 -14.66 -14.35 -8.46
CA ALA A 164 -15.61 -14.71 -9.52
C ALA A 164 -15.98 -16.21 -9.58
N ARG A 165 -15.28 -17.07 -8.84
CA ARG A 165 -15.61 -18.51 -8.68
C ARG A 165 -16.38 -18.81 -7.40
N GLY A 166 -16.77 -17.79 -6.64
CA GLY A 166 -17.50 -17.95 -5.38
C GLY A 166 -16.63 -18.43 -4.21
N VAL A 167 -15.30 -18.38 -4.34
CA VAL A 167 -14.37 -18.78 -3.27
C VAL A 167 -13.98 -17.58 -2.41
N ASP A 168 -14.06 -17.76 -1.09
CA ASP A 168 -13.52 -16.81 -0.11
C ASP A 168 -11.98 -16.91 -0.11
N LEU A 169 -11.32 -15.86 -0.60
CA LEU A 169 -9.85 -15.84 -0.72
C LEU A 169 -9.15 -15.92 0.64
N ASN A 170 -9.79 -15.50 1.73
CA ASN A 170 -9.24 -15.55 3.08
C ASN A 170 -9.39 -16.94 3.75
N ARG A 171 -9.91 -17.92 3.01
CA ARG A 171 -9.96 -19.34 3.38
C ARG A 171 -9.20 -20.22 2.38
N ASP A 172 -8.53 -19.58 1.42
CA ASP A 172 -7.83 -20.23 0.31
C ASP A 172 -6.31 -20.20 0.49
N PHE A 173 -5.77 -19.79 1.65
CA PHE A 173 -4.33 -19.84 1.97
C PHE A 173 -3.94 -21.18 2.62
N PRO A 174 -2.64 -21.60 2.58
CA PRO A 174 -2.22 -22.82 3.26
C PRO A 174 -2.31 -22.64 4.77
N ASP A 175 -2.91 -23.61 5.44
CA ASP A 175 -3.09 -23.56 6.88
C ASP A 175 -1.87 -24.17 7.61
N GLN A 176 -1.38 -23.44 8.62
CA GLN A 176 -0.32 -23.91 9.52
C GLN A 176 -0.73 -25.13 10.37
N PHE A 177 -2.03 -25.33 10.62
CA PHE A 177 -2.60 -26.40 11.42
C PHE A 177 -2.99 -27.63 10.59
N ASP A 178 -2.86 -27.57 9.26
CA ASP A 178 -3.08 -28.73 8.40
C ASP A 178 -2.04 -29.83 8.68
N LYS A 179 -2.54 -31.04 8.96
CA LYS A 179 -1.72 -32.23 9.22
C LYS A 179 -0.98 -32.72 7.97
N LYS A 180 -1.44 -32.34 6.77
CA LYS A 180 -0.83 -32.70 5.48
C LYS A 180 0.05 -31.60 4.90
N LYS A 181 0.34 -30.54 5.67
CA LYS A 181 1.14 -29.41 5.19
C LYS A 181 2.49 -29.85 4.64
N SER A 182 2.88 -29.23 3.53
CA SER A 182 4.14 -29.45 2.85
C SER A 182 4.65 -28.13 2.26
N ASN A 183 5.90 -28.10 1.84
CA ASN A 183 6.49 -26.97 1.11
C ASN A 183 6.56 -27.23 -0.40
N ASP A 184 5.93 -28.29 -0.90
CA ASP A 184 5.86 -28.56 -2.34
C ASP A 184 4.85 -27.65 -3.06
N ASP A 185 5.10 -27.41 -4.35
CA ASP A 185 4.30 -26.52 -5.17
C ASP A 185 2.84 -26.97 -5.31
N GLU A 186 2.60 -28.29 -5.27
CA GLU A 186 1.25 -28.86 -5.38
C GLU A 186 0.42 -28.50 -4.14
N TYR A 187 0.99 -28.60 -2.94
CA TYR A 187 0.32 -28.18 -1.72
C TYR A 187 0.12 -26.67 -1.63
N LEU A 188 1.16 -25.90 -1.98
CA LEU A 188 1.15 -24.44 -1.83
C LEU A 188 0.27 -23.76 -2.88
N PHE A 189 0.28 -24.25 -4.13
CA PHE A 189 -0.37 -23.56 -5.26
C PHE A 189 -1.42 -24.42 -5.98
N GLY A 190 -1.42 -25.74 -5.80
CA GLY A 190 -2.39 -26.63 -6.43
C GLY A 190 -3.81 -26.34 -5.94
N GLY A 191 -4.73 -26.19 -6.90
CA GLY A 191 -6.15 -25.96 -6.62
C GLY A 191 -6.53 -24.57 -6.09
N ARG A 192 -5.57 -23.68 -5.84
CA ARG A 192 -5.82 -22.32 -5.32
C ARG A 192 -6.42 -21.39 -6.36
N GLN A 193 -7.10 -20.35 -5.89
CA GLN A 193 -7.57 -19.27 -6.74
C GLN A 193 -6.38 -18.50 -7.35
N PRO A 194 -6.52 -17.99 -8.58
CA PRO A 194 -5.42 -17.29 -9.24
C PRO A 194 -4.97 -16.05 -8.45
N GLU A 195 -5.88 -15.38 -7.75
CA GLU A 195 -5.58 -14.26 -6.86
C GLU A 195 -4.70 -14.70 -5.68
N THR A 196 -5.09 -15.75 -4.98
CA THR A 196 -4.36 -16.29 -3.82
C THR A 196 -2.97 -16.76 -4.22
N ALA A 197 -2.87 -17.54 -5.30
CA ALA A 197 -1.61 -18.06 -5.80
C ALA A 197 -0.67 -16.93 -6.26
N ALA A 198 -1.20 -15.86 -6.86
CA ALA A 198 -0.42 -14.70 -7.25
C ALA A 198 0.13 -13.95 -6.02
N LEU A 199 -0.69 -13.75 -4.98
CA LEU A 199 -0.23 -13.12 -3.74
C LEU A 199 0.84 -13.95 -3.05
N MET A 200 0.67 -15.27 -2.95
CA MET A 200 1.65 -16.15 -2.33
C MET A 200 3.00 -16.10 -3.06
N ARG A 201 3.00 -16.19 -4.40
CA ARG A 201 4.23 -16.06 -5.20
C ARG A 201 4.89 -14.70 -5.00
N TRP A 202 4.09 -13.63 -4.92
CA TRP A 202 4.61 -12.29 -4.66
C TRP A 202 5.27 -12.17 -3.28
N VAL A 203 4.63 -12.70 -2.23
CA VAL A 203 5.17 -12.73 -0.88
C VAL A 203 6.49 -13.52 -0.81
N LEU A 204 6.60 -14.63 -1.53
CA LEU A 204 7.83 -15.44 -1.58
C LEU A 204 8.94 -14.80 -2.43
N SER A 205 8.59 -13.94 -3.40
CA SER A 205 9.55 -13.30 -4.29
C SER A 205 10.33 -12.14 -3.68
N LYS A 206 9.89 -11.64 -2.51
CA LYS A 206 10.42 -10.42 -1.88
C LYS A 206 10.50 -10.58 -0.37
N GLN A 207 11.51 -9.96 0.24
CA GLN A 207 11.67 -9.98 1.70
C GLN A 207 10.84 -8.87 2.35
N PHE A 208 9.53 -9.10 2.48
CA PHE A 208 8.65 -8.18 3.22
C PHE A 208 8.97 -8.24 4.72
N THR A 209 9.26 -7.07 5.30
CA THR A 209 9.52 -6.91 6.74
C THR A 209 8.22 -6.80 7.53
N LEU A 210 7.24 -6.09 6.99
CA LEU A 210 5.94 -5.88 7.62
C LEU A 210 4.84 -5.89 6.55
N SER A 211 3.66 -6.37 6.93
CA SER A 211 2.49 -6.48 6.07
C SER A 211 1.24 -6.11 6.85
N GLY A 212 0.29 -5.47 6.18
CA GLY A 212 -1.08 -5.30 6.66
C GLY A 212 -2.09 -5.67 5.59
N ASN A 213 -3.25 -6.11 6.05
CA ASN A 213 -4.38 -6.55 5.24
C ASN A 213 -5.62 -5.83 5.78
N LEU A 214 -6.33 -5.07 4.94
CA LEU A 214 -7.45 -4.21 5.35
C LEU A 214 -8.80 -4.82 4.99
N HIS A 215 -9.65 -4.93 6.01
CA HIS A 215 -10.99 -5.52 5.97
C HIS A 215 -12.08 -4.54 6.42
N GLY A 216 -13.34 -4.89 6.14
CA GLY A 216 -14.55 -4.20 6.59
C GLY A 216 -15.36 -5.02 7.61
N GLY A 217 -16.51 -4.47 8.04
CA GLY A 217 -17.45 -5.14 8.95
C GLY A 217 -17.22 -4.89 10.46
N ALA A 218 -15.99 -4.61 10.88
CA ALA A 218 -15.67 -4.25 12.27
C ALA A 218 -14.50 -3.25 12.35
N VAL A 219 -14.34 -2.62 13.52
CA VAL A 219 -13.20 -1.72 13.82
C VAL A 219 -12.33 -2.37 14.89
N VAL A 220 -11.32 -3.11 14.46
CA VAL A 220 -10.42 -3.86 15.32
C VAL A 220 -9.05 -4.02 14.66
N ALA A 221 -7.99 -4.09 15.47
CA ALA A 221 -6.68 -4.52 15.01
C ALA A 221 -6.50 -6.01 15.37
N SER A 222 -6.80 -6.90 14.42
CA SER A 222 -6.54 -8.34 14.57
C SER A 222 -5.07 -8.65 14.27
N TYR A 223 -4.51 -9.64 14.97
CA TYR A 223 -3.14 -10.12 14.77
C TYR A 223 -3.09 -11.65 14.96
N PRO A 224 -2.08 -12.34 14.39
CA PRO A 224 -1.99 -13.78 14.47
C PRO A 224 -2.05 -14.34 15.90
N TYR A 225 -2.64 -15.51 16.12
CA TYR A 225 -2.97 -16.51 15.09
C TYR A 225 -4.48 -16.63 14.82
N ASP A 226 -4.81 -16.78 13.53
CA ASP A 226 -6.09 -17.27 13.01
C ASP A 226 -5.86 -18.63 12.30
N ASP A 227 -6.93 -19.38 12.03
CA ASP A 227 -6.97 -20.60 11.22
C ASP A 227 -7.71 -20.37 9.88
N SER A 228 -7.62 -21.34 8.96
CA SER A 228 -8.29 -21.29 7.63
C SER A 228 -9.48 -22.24 7.55
#